data_AF-A0A931XJP0-F1
#
_entry.id   AF-A0A931XJP0-F1
#
_cell.length_a   1.000
_cell.length_b   1.000
_cell.length_c   1.000
_cell.angle_alpha   90.00
_cell.angle_beta   90.00
_cell.angle_gamma   90.00
#
_symmetry.space_group_name_H-M   'P 1'
#
loop_
_entity.id
_entity.type
_entity.pdbx_description
1 polymer ?
#
loop_
_entity_poly.entity_id
_entity_poly.type
_entity_poly.pdbx_seq_one_letter_code
_entity_poly.pdbx_strand_id
1 'polypeptide(L)'
;KIPTVLGLKIGEQFKLSELLRATIATSANDAAATIAEGIASQNGLNPTDFIALMNQKAALLKMENSHFANPDGLDDDAQFSALIDIAKLVQNTIKNYPEILSAAASDREDIKESKTHGFYYLSNWNGLLGVYPGVFGLKIAFTENAGYSTIVLSERSKVRLAVIVTGAKSLYDRDASAASLLDQSFGLENIPAANITQWQLKQHYKVWNDLINKTKSEILNHKS
;
A
#
# COMPACT_ATOMS: atom_id res chain seq x y z
N LYS A 1 -8.85 15.31 -0.41
CA LYS A 1 -7.69 15.13 -1.35
C LYS A 1 -8.14 14.17 -2.47
N ILE A 2 -7.70 14.34 -3.73
CA ILE A 2 -8.15 13.45 -4.84
C ILE A 2 -7.62 12.01 -4.61
N PRO A 3 -8.44 10.96 -4.78
CA PRO A 3 -8.01 9.56 -4.73
C PRO A 3 -6.83 9.28 -5.65
N THR A 4 -5.93 8.39 -5.23
CA THR A 4 -4.78 8.02 -6.07
C THR A 4 -5.25 7.06 -7.17
N VAL A 5 -5.04 7.44 -8.42
CA VAL A 5 -5.36 6.63 -9.61
C VAL A 5 -4.19 6.67 -10.59
N LEU A 6 -4.01 5.61 -11.38
CA LEU A 6 -3.04 5.59 -12.49
C LEU A 6 -3.59 6.20 -13.78
N GLY A 7 -4.93 6.23 -13.90
CA GLY A 7 -5.61 6.61 -15.14
C GLY A 7 -5.60 5.46 -16.16
N LEU A 8 -5.85 4.23 -15.70
CA LEU A 8 -6.02 3.07 -16.57
C LEU A 8 -7.10 3.36 -17.63
N LYS A 9 -6.89 2.94 -18.88
CA LYS A 9 -7.81 3.25 -19.99
C LYS A 9 -8.72 2.06 -20.30
N ILE A 10 -9.95 2.36 -20.70
CA ILE A 10 -10.90 1.35 -21.17
C ILE A 10 -10.29 0.59 -22.36
N GLY A 11 -10.39 -0.74 -22.32
CA GLY A 11 -9.87 -1.65 -23.35
C GLY A 11 -8.44 -2.12 -23.12
N GLU A 12 -7.72 -1.53 -22.18
CA GLU A 12 -6.40 -2.03 -21.78
C GLU A 12 -6.51 -3.33 -20.97
N GLN A 13 -5.52 -4.20 -21.11
CA GLN A 13 -5.44 -5.48 -20.39
C GLN A 13 -4.10 -5.60 -19.68
N PHE A 14 -4.13 -5.73 -18.37
CA PHE A 14 -2.94 -5.80 -17.52
C PHE A 14 -2.76 -7.21 -16.95
N LYS A 15 -1.52 -7.58 -16.61
CA LYS A 15 -1.27 -8.76 -15.76
C LYS A 15 -1.74 -8.45 -14.34
N LEU A 16 -2.26 -9.47 -13.64
CA LEU A 16 -2.64 -9.33 -12.23
C LEU A 16 -1.46 -8.83 -11.36
N SER A 17 -0.24 -9.27 -11.66
CA SER A 17 0.96 -8.82 -10.92
C SER A 17 1.26 -7.33 -11.11
N GLU A 18 0.91 -6.74 -12.25
CA GLU A 18 1.09 -5.30 -12.52
C GLU A 18 0.06 -4.47 -11.73
N LEU A 19 -1.21 -4.88 -11.78
CA LEU A 19 -2.28 -4.24 -11.01
C LEU A 19 -2.10 -4.42 -9.51
N LEU A 20 -1.63 -5.59 -9.07
CA LEU A 20 -1.33 -5.84 -7.65
C LEU A 20 -0.25 -4.89 -7.16
N ARG A 21 0.81 -4.70 -7.95
CA ARG A 21 1.88 -3.76 -7.64
C ARG A 21 1.38 -2.33 -7.57
N ALA A 22 0.57 -1.91 -8.53
CA ALA A 22 -0.08 -0.61 -8.52
C ALA A 22 -0.95 -0.38 -7.27
N THR A 23 -1.72 -1.40 -6.88
CA THR A 23 -2.58 -1.37 -5.69
C THR A 23 -1.76 -1.25 -4.41
N ILE A 24 -0.69 -2.03 -4.27
CA ILE A 24 0.12 -2.09 -3.05
C ILE A 24 1.06 -0.88 -2.94
N ALA A 25 1.92 -0.66 -3.94
CA ALA A 25 2.96 0.37 -3.91
C ALA A 25 2.37 1.77 -4.09
N THR A 26 1.48 1.94 -5.09
CA THR A 26 0.97 3.25 -5.49
C THR A 26 -0.40 3.56 -4.87
N SER A 27 -1.03 2.61 -4.16
CA SER A 27 -2.39 2.78 -3.64
C SER A 27 -3.40 3.19 -4.72
N ALA A 28 -3.23 2.67 -5.93
CA ALA A 28 -4.06 3.03 -7.07
C ALA A 28 -5.46 2.40 -6.98
N ASN A 29 -6.48 3.24 -6.81
CA ASN A 29 -7.86 2.79 -6.64
C ASN A 29 -8.44 2.16 -7.91
N ASP A 30 -8.12 2.72 -9.08
CA ASP A 30 -8.51 2.18 -10.38
C ASP A 30 -7.89 0.79 -10.62
N ALA A 31 -6.66 0.56 -10.16
CA ALA A 31 -6.06 -0.77 -10.20
C ALA A 31 -6.78 -1.76 -9.27
N ALA A 32 -7.11 -1.35 -8.04
CA ALA A 32 -7.84 -2.19 -7.08
C ALA A 32 -9.24 -2.57 -7.61
N ALA A 33 -9.97 -1.60 -8.16
CA ALA A 33 -11.27 -1.83 -8.82
C ALA A 33 -11.12 -2.77 -10.03
N THR A 34 -10.12 -2.56 -10.88
CA THR A 34 -9.86 -3.42 -12.05
C THR A 34 -9.59 -4.87 -11.64
N ILE A 35 -8.85 -5.09 -10.54
CA ILE A 35 -8.61 -6.45 -9.99
C ILE A 35 -9.94 -7.07 -9.53
N ALA A 36 -10.74 -6.33 -8.76
CA ALA A 36 -12.01 -6.80 -8.24
C ALA A 36 -12.98 -7.20 -9.37
N GLU A 37 -13.15 -6.33 -10.36
CA GLU A 37 -13.97 -6.58 -11.55
C GLU A 37 -13.45 -7.75 -12.37
N GLY A 38 -12.13 -7.84 -12.57
CA GLY A 38 -11.49 -8.93 -13.32
C GLY A 38 -11.68 -10.29 -12.66
N ILE A 39 -11.47 -10.37 -11.34
CA ILE A 39 -11.69 -11.61 -10.56
C ILE A 39 -13.17 -11.98 -10.58
N ALA A 40 -14.07 -11.03 -10.36
CA ALA A 40 -15.51 -11.29 -10.39
C ALA A 40 -15.93 -11.86 -11.76
N SER A 41 -15.57 -11.17 -12.85
CA SER A 41 -15.87 -11.57 -14.22
C SER A 41 -15.34 -12.96 -14.58
N GLN A 42 -14.09 -13.28 -14.21
CA GLN A 42 -13.49 -14.60 -14.44
C GLN A 42 -14.23 -15.75 -13.72
N ASN A 43 -14.95 -15.44 -12.64
CA ASN A 43 -15.73 -16.40 -11.88
C ASN A 43 -17.24 -16.34 -12.22
N GLY A 44 -17.63 -15.58 -13.25
CA GLY A 44 -19.03 -15.38 -13.63
C GLY A 44 -19.85 -14.59 -12.59
N LEU A 45 -19.17 -13.75 -11.81
CA LEU A 45 -19.73 -12.94 -10.73
C LEU A 45 -19.81 -11.45 -11.11
N ASN A 46 -20.62 -10.69 -10.39
CA ASN A 46 -20.68 -9.23 -10.49
C ASN A 46 -19.62 -8.57 -9.58
N PRO A 47 -19.21 -7.32 -9.83
CA PRO A 47 -18.26 -6.61 -8.97
C PRO A 47 -18.68 -6.55 -7.49
N THR A 48 -19.99 -6.46 -7.22
CA THR A 48 -20.55 -6.51 -5.86
C THR A 48 -20.28 -7.83 -5.13
N ASP A 49 -20.15 -8.93 -5.87
CA ASP A 49 -19.85 -10.24 -5.29
C ASP A 49 -18.39 -10.33 -4.82
N PHE A 50 -17.49 -9.52 -5.39
CA PHE A 50 -16.12 -9.43 -4.90
C PHE A 50 -16.07 -8.87 -3.47
N ILE A 51 -16.94 -7.91 -3.13
CA ILE A 51 -17.07 -7.39 -1.77
C ILE A 51 -17.51 -8.51 -0.81
N ALA A 52 -18.40 -9.40 -1.24
CA ALA A 52 -18.77 -10.58 -0.46
C ALA A 52 -17.57 -11.51 -0.24
N LEU A 53 -16.72 -11.74 -1.26
CA LEU A 53 -15.48 -12.51 -1.14
C LEU A 53 -14.48 -11.87 -0.17
N MET A 54 -14.36 -10.54 -0.17
CA MET A 54 -13.52 -9.82 0.79
C MET A 54 -13.96 -10.07 2.23
N ASN A 55 -15.28 -9.93 2.49
CA ASN A 55 -15.84 -10.17 3.82
C ASN A 55 -15.83 -11.65 4.22
N GLN A 56 -15.98 -12.57 3.27
CA GLN A 56 -15.80 -14.00 3.51
C GLN A 56 -14.35 -14.30 3.92
N LYS A 57 -13.36 -13.70 3.25
CA LYS A 57 -11.95 -13.81 3.64
C LYS A 57 -11.72 -13.23 5.03
N ALA A 58 -12.32 -12.08 5.34
CA ALA A 58 -12.26 -11.47 6.67
C ALA A 58 -12.79 -12.43 7.75
N ALA A 59 -13.94 -13.05 7.52
CA ALA A 59 -14.53 -14.04 8.41
C ALA A 59 -13.62 -15.28 8.60
N LEU A 60 -13.02 -15.79 7.52
CA LEU A 60 -12.06 -16.91 7.58
C LEU A 60 -10.81 -16.57 8.43
N LEU A 61 -10.41 -15.31 8.43
CA LEU A 61 -9.31 -14.80 9.25
C LEU A 61 -9.77 -14.39 10.66
N LYS A 62 -11.04 -14.60 11.00
CA LYS A 62 -11.67 -14.17 12.26
C LYS A 62 -11.52 -12.68 12.51
N MET A 63 -11.70 -11.88 11.46
CA MET A 63 -11.70 -10.42 11.53
C MET A 63 -13.10 -9.92 11.95
N GLU A 64 -13.47 -10.16 13.20
CA GLU A 64 -14.83 -9.98 13.74
C GLU A 64 -15.26 -8.52 13.91
N ASN A 65 -14.30 -7.58 13.85
CA ASN A 65 -14.49 -6.14 14.01
C ASN A 65 -14.11 -5.39 12.71
N SER A 66 -14.32 -6.03 11.56
CA SER A 66 -14.06 -5.46 10.24
C SER A 66 -15.20 -5.73 9.28
N HIS A 67 -15.50 -4.74 8.44
CA HIS A 67 -16.36 -4.87 7.27
C HIS A 67 -15.77 -4.05 6.12
N PHE A 68 -15.74 -4.65 4.93
CA PHE A 68 -15.27 -4.01 3.71
C PHE A 68 -16.46 -3.71 2.80
N ALA A 69 -16.62 -2.46 2.39
CA ALA A 69 -17.71 -2.02 1.51
C ALA A 69 -17.24 -1.79 0.07
N ASN A 70 -15.93 -1.63 -0.14
CA ASN A 70 -15.34 -1.42 -1.46
C ASN A 70 -13.92 -2.03 -1.52
N PRO A 71 -13.39 -2.32 -2.73
CA PRO A 71 -12.06 -2.93 -2.88
C PRO A 71 -10.90 -1.93 -2.73
N ASP A 72 -11.16 -0.63 -2.80
CA ASP A 72 -10.14 0.41 -2.92
C ASP A 72 -9.87 1.18 -1.63
N GLY A 73 -10.69 1.00 -0.59
CA GLY A 73 -10.49 1.62 0.71
C GLY A 73 -11.07 3.03 0.84
N LEU A 74 -11.89 3.49 -0.12
CA LEU A 74 -12.56 4.79 -0.03
C LEU A 74 -13.54 4.83 1.16
N ASP A 75 -13.80 6.04 1.66
CA ASP A 75 -14.75 6.25 2.76
C ASP A 75 -16.16 5.78 2.35
N ASP A 76 -16.73 4.93 3.18
CA ASP A 76 -18.09 4.38 3.06
C ASP A 76 -18.60 4.11 4.49
N ASP A 77 -19.87 4.41 4.76
CA ASP A 77 -20.46 4.29 6.10
C ASP A 77 -20.43 2.84 6.63
N ALA A 78 -20.41 1.85 5.74
CA ALA A 78 -20.29 0.44 6.10
C ALA A 78 -18.83 -0.02 6.23
N GLN A 79 -17.84 0.77 5.78
CA GLN A 79 -16.45 0.38 5.78
C GLN A 79 -15.75 0.70 7.11
N PHE A 80 -15.33 -0.34 7.83
CA PHE A 80 -14.58 -0.18 9.08
C PHE A 80 -13.65 -1.36 9.35
N SER A 81 -12.67 -1.16 10.21
CA SER A 81 -11.79 -2.23 10.67
C SER A 81 -11.16 -1.89 12.02
N ALA A 82 -10.82 -2.92 12.79
CA ALA A 82 -10.04 -2.79 14.02
C ALA A 82 -8.57 -3.18 13.79
N LEU A 83 -7.66 -2.54 14.53
CA LEU A 83 -6.22 -2.83 14.45
C LEU A 83 -5.88 -4.31 14.69
N ILE A 84 -6.60 -4.98 15.60
CA ILE A 84 -6.41 -6.40 15.89
C ILE A 84 -6.70 -7.28 14.68
N ASP A 85 -7.67 -6.89 13.85
CA ASP A 85 -8.08 -7.64 12.68
C ASP A 85 -7.17 -7.34 11.49
N ILE A 86 -6.73 -6.09 11.34
CA ILE A 86 -5.65 -5.74 10.41
C ILE A 86 -4.38 -6.52 10.76
N ALA A 87 -4.03 -6.69 12.04
CA ALA A 87 -2.87 -7.49 12.44
C ALA A 87 -3.00 -8.97 12.00
N LYS A 88 -4.19 -9.56 12.12
CA LYS A 88 -4.47 -10.92 11.60
C LYS A 88 -4.31 -10.98 10.08
N LEU A 89 -4.84 -10.00 9.36
CA LEU A 89 -4.68 -9.89 7.91
C LEU A 89 -3.20 -9.81 7.53
N VAL A 90 -2.42 -8.95 8.19
CA VAL A 90 -0.98 -8.79 7.96
C VAL A 90 -0.23 -10.10 8.21
N GLN A 91 -0.49 -10.79 9.31
CA GLN A 91 0.13 -12.09 9.59
C GLN A 91 -0.19 -13.12 8.50
N ASN A 92 -1.46 -13.21 8.07
CA ASN A 92 -1.86 -14.08 6.98
C ASN A 92 -1.17 -13.70 5.66
N THR A 93 -1.07 -12.40 5.35
CA THR A 93 -0.38 -11.89 4.15
C THR A 93 1.10 -12.29 4.15
N ILE A 94 1.80 -12.06 5.26
CA ILE A 94 3.23 -12.40 5.39
C ILE A 94 3.47 -13.90 5.19
N LYS A 95 2.57 -14.74 5.72
CA LYS A 95 2.73 -16.20 5.70
C LYS A 95 2.42 -16.80 4.33
N ASN A 96 1.38 -16.30 3.66
CA ASN A 96 0.74 -17.02 2.55
C ASN A 96 0.83 -16.32 1.20
N TYR A 97 1.24 -15.05 1.14
CA TYR A 97 1.14 -14.23 -0.08
C TYR A 97 2.47 -13.49 -0.38
N PRO A 98 3.56 -14.22 -0.72
CA PRO A 98 4.87 -13.62 -1.01
C PRO A 98 4.85 -12.63 -2.18
N GLU A 99 3.91 -12.77 -3.11
CA GLU A 99 3.69 -11.84 -4.22
C GLU A 99 3.26 -10.44 -3.75
N ILE A 100 2.49 -10.35 -2.66
CA ILE A 100 2.11 -9.06 -2.05
C ILE A 100 3.33 -8.41 -1.41
N LEU A 101 4.19 -9.20 -0.74
CA LEU A 101 5.42 -8.69 -0.16
C LEU A 101 6.39 -8.20 -1.24
N SER A 102 6.50 -8.95 -2.34
CA SER A 102 7.32 -8.56 -3.48
C SER A 102 6.83 -7.26 -4.12
N ALA A 103 5.51 -7.07 -4.23
CA ALA A 103 4.91 -5.85 -4.73
C ALA A 103 5.18 -4.63 -3.81
N ALA A 104 5.39 -4.85 -2.51
CA ALA A 104 5.60 -3.79 -1.53
C ALA A 104 7.08 -3.39 -1.32
N ALA A 105 8.02 -4.25 -1.71
CA ALA A 105 9.43 -4.12 -1.34
C ALA A 105 10.23 -3.16 -2.23
N SER A 106 9.76 -2.85 -3.44
CA SER A 106 10.46 -1.98 -4.39
C SER A 106 10.11 -0.50 -4.15
N ASP A 107 11.10 0.39 -4.19
CA ASP A 107 10.89 1.86 -4.15
C ASP A 107 10.13 2.38 -5.38
N ARG A 108 10.41 1.80 -6.55
CA ARG A 108 9.75 2.11 -7.82
C ARG A 108 9.86 0.93 -8.77
N GLU A 109 8.76 0.61 -9.42
CA GLU A 109 8.72 -0.44 -10.44
C GLU A 109 7.60 -0.19 -11.44
N ASP A 110 7.88 0.67 -12.42
CA ASP A 110 6.92 1.09 -13.43
C ASP A 110 6.40 -0.08 -14.28
N ILE A 111 5.13 0.00 -14.67
CA ILE A 111 4.54 -0.88 -15.69
C ILE A 111 5.03 -0.40 -17.04
N LYS A 112 5.81 -1.24 -17.73
CA LYS A 112 6.31 -0.94 -19.07
C LYS A 112 5.19 -1.04 -20.10
N GLU A 113 5.26 -0.22 -21.14
CA GLU A 113 4.33 -0.33 -22.27
C GLU A 113 4.36 -1.74 -22.85
N SER A 114 3.18 -2.23 -23.24
CA SER A 114 3.01 -3.53 -23.86
C SER A 114 2.06 -3.43 -25.06
N LYS A 115 1.75 -4.55 -25.69
CA LYS A 115 0.75 -4.59 -26.78
C LYS A 115 -0.67 -4.30 -26.30
N THR A 116 -0.94 -4.39 -25.00
CA THR A 116 -2.29 -4.34 -24.43
C THR A 116 -2.52 -3.15 -23.50
N HIS A 117 -1.49 -2.34 -23.22
CA HIS A 117 -1.60 -1.12 -22.41
C HIS A 117 -0.38 -0.20 -22.58
N GLY A 118 -0.55 1.07 -22.24
CA GLY A 118 0.53 2.06 -22.20
C GLY A 118 1.52 1.88 -21.05
N PHE A 119 2.49 2.80 -20.96
CA PHE A 119 3.42 2.89 -19.84
C PHE A 119 2.76 3.57 -18.63
N TYR A 120 2.97 3.03 -17.42
CA TYR A 120 2.48 3.61 -16.17
C TYR A 120 3.57 3.70 -15.10
N TYR A 121 3.68 4.86 -14.47
CA TYR A 121 4.64 5.14 -13.42
C TYR A 121 4.14 4.61 -12.07
N LEU A 122 4.94 3.77 -11.40
CA LEU A 122 4.60 3.17 -10.10
C LEU A 122 5.66 3.49 -9.06
N SER A 123 5.53 4.68 -8.47
CA SER A 123 6.29 5.02 -7.26
C SER A 123 5.62 4.39 -6.04
N ASN A 124 6.43 3.91 -5.10
CA ASN A 124 5.94 3.41 -3.82
C ASN A 124 5.76 4.57 -2.83
N TRP A 125 4.61 4.63 -2.16
CA TRP A 125 4.31 5.69 -1.18
C TRP A 125 4.70 5.37 0.27
N ASN A 126 5.38 4.24 0.50
CA ASN A 126 5.97 3.92 1.80
C ASN A 126 7.28 4.71 2.00
N GLY A 127 7.19 5.82 2.73
CA GLY A 127 8.32 6.73 2.97
C GLY A 127 9.41 6.20 3.90
N LEU A 128 9.28 4.97 4.41
CA LEU A 128 10.34 4.30 5.16
C LEU A 128 11.18 3.33 4.32
N LEU A 129 10.77 3.00 3.09
CA LEU A 129 11.61 2.22 2.19
C LEU A 129 12.88 3.01 1.82
N GLY A 130 14.02 2.33 1.84
CA GLY A 130 15.33 2.95 1.62
C GLY A 130 15.78 3.92 2.72
N VAL A 131 14.95 4.19 3.75
CA VAL A 131 15.26 5.11 4.84
C VAL A 131 15.47 4.37 6.16
N TYR A 132 14.51 3.55 6.58
CA TYR A 132 14.62 2.77 7.81
C TYR A 132 15.23 1.39 7.48
N PRO A 133 16.27 0.94 8.21
CA PRO A 133 16.95 -0.33 7.92
C PRO A 133 16.00 -1.53 7.88
N GLY A 134 16.13 -2.33 6.83
CA GLY A 134 15.41 -3.59 6.70
C GLY A 134 13.92 -3.46 6.38
N VAL A 135 13.39 -2.26 6.07
CA VAL A 135 12.00 -2.11 5.61
C VAL A 135 11.82 -2.74 4.23
N PHE A 136 10.73 -3.50 4.07
CA PHE A 136 10.39 -4.18 2.80
C PHE A 136 8.87 -4.14 2.49
N GLY A 137 8.10 -3.29 3.16
CA GLY A 137 6.66 -3.18 2.94
C GLY A 137 5.96 -2.43 4.08
N LEU A 138 4.62 -2.47 4.19
CA LEU A 138 3.68 -3.16 3.30
C LEU A 138 2.76 -2.19 2.58
N LYS A 139 2.03 -1.34 3.32
CA LYS A 139 0.93 -0.57 2.74
C LYS A 139 0.71 0.74 3.48
N ILE A 140 0.52 1.81 2.72
CA ILE A 140 0.05 3.10 3.24
C ILE A 140 -1.44 3.30 2.95
N ALA A 141 -2.11 4.11 3.76
CA ALA A 141 -3.51 4.50 3.55
C ALA A 141 -3.75 5.94 4.02
N PHE A 142 -4.74 6.58 3.42
CA PHE A 142 -5.23 7.88 3.84
C PHE A 142 -6.66 8.07 3.34
N THR A 143 -7.55 8.44 4.25
CA THR A 143 -8.82 9.09 3.94
C THR A 143 -9.02 10.25 4.92
N GLU A 144 -10.04 11.08 4.67
CA GLU A 144 -10.30 12.21 5.57
C GLU A 144 -10.80 11.71 6.94
N ASN A 145 -11.55 10.60 6.96
CA ASN A 145 -12.03 9.97 8.20
C ASN A 145 -10.96 9.14 8.91
N ALA A 146 -10.11 8.41 8.17
CA ALA A 146 -9.12 7.49 8.75
C ALA A 146 -7.78 8.16 9.10
N GLY A 147 -7.49 9.35 8.55
CA GLY A 147 -6.21 10.03 8.67
C GLY A 147 -5.05 9.26 8.02
N TYR A 148 -3.81 9.71 8.25
CA TYR A 148 -2.63 9.09 7.67
C TYR A 148 -2.28 7.79 8.38
N SER A 149 -2.28 6.68 7.65
CA SER A 149 -2.11 5.33 8.20
C SER A 149 -1.07 4.53 7.40
N THR A 150 -0.36 3.62 8.07
CA THR A 150 0.64 2.74 7.44
C THR A 150 0.74 1.41 8.17
N ILE A 151 1.08 0.37 7.41
CA ILE A 151 1.54 -0.93 7.87
C ILE A 151 2.97 -1.06 7.35
N VAL A 152 3.94 -1.18 8.24
CA VAL A 152 5.37 -1.26 7.91
C VAL A 152 5.92 -2.61 8.33
N LEU A 153 6.61 -3.28 7.41
CA LEU A 153 7.34 -4.52 7.68
C LEU A 153 8.83 -4.23 7.65
N SER A 154 9.55 -4.67 8.67
CA SER A 154 11.01 -4.55 8.75
C SER A 154 11.64 -5.83 9.27
N GLU A 155 12.78 -6.22 8.70
CA GLU A 155 13.59 -7.33 9.19
C GLU A 155 15.03 -6.89 9.46
N ARG A 156 15.49 -7.10 10.70
CA ARG A 156 16.85 -6.77 11.14
C ARG A 156 17.37 -7.89 12.02
N SER A 157 18.60 -8.34 11.78
CA SER A 157 19.22 -9.42 12.55
C SER A 157 18.34 -10.67 12.68
N LYS A 158 17.63 -11.05 11.61
CA LYS A 158 16.64 -12.16 11.54
C LYS A 158 15.38 -11.99 12.40
N VAL A 159 15.20 -10.85 13.06
CA VAL A 159 13.96 -10.46 13.72
C VAL A 159 13.10 -9.71 12.72
N ARG A 160 11.87 -10.17 12.51
CA ARG A 160 10.89 -9.55 11.62
C ARG A 160 9.76 -8.93 12.43
N LEU A 161 9.51 -7.64 12.21
CA LEU A 161 8.48 -6.87 12.87
C LEU A 161 7.47 -6.31 11.87
N ALA A 162 6.22 -6.21 12.32
CA ALA A 162 5.17 -5.48 11.65
C ALA A 162 4.66 -4.38 12.60
N VAL A 163 4.67 -3.13 12.14
CA VAL A 163 4.16 -1.98 12.88
C VAL A 163 2.98 -1.39 12.12
N ILE A 164 1.89 -1.08 12.84
CA ILE A 164 0.69 -0.47 12.29
C ILE A 164 0.48 0.88 12.99
N VAL A 165 0.37 1.95 12.22
CA VAL A 165 0.06 3.30 12.68
C VAL A 165 -1.18 3.78 11.95
N THR A 166 -2.14 4.37 12.67
CA THR A 166 -3.38 4.91 12.10
C THR A 166 -3.67 6.30 12.62
N GLY A 167 -4.38 7.13 11.84
CA GLY A 167 -4.90 8.42 12.31
C GLY A 167 -3.85 9.50 12.55
N ALA A 168 -2.66 9.40 11.96
CA ALA A 168 -1.67 10.46 12.07
C ALA A 168 -2.13 11.73 11.32
N LYS A 169 -1.65 12.90 11.77
CA LYS A 169 -2.07 14.22 11.24
C LYS A 169 -1.39 14.60 9.92
N SER A 170 -0.26 13.96 9.60
CA SER A 170 0.47 14.18 8.36
C SER A 170 1.21 12.91 7.92
N LEU A 171 1.60 12.85 6.64
CA LEU A 171 2.49 11.79 6.10
C LEU A 171 3.78 11.68 6.92
N TYR A 172 4.30 12.85 7.33
CA TYR A 172 5.53 12.94 8.09
C TYR A 172 5.37 12.34 9.51
N ASP A 173 4.31 12.75 10.23
CA ASP A 173 4.04 12.25 11.58
C ASP A 173 3.79 10.74 11.59
N ARG A 174 3.10 10.24 10.54
CA ARG A 174 2.85 8.81 10.34
C ARG A 174 4.17 8.03 10.28
N ASP A 175 5.09 8.44 9.41
CA ASP A 175 6.34 7.69 9.20
C ASP A 175 7.33 7.87 10.35
N ALA A 176 7.37 9.06 10.97
CA ALA A 176 8.14 9.27 12.20
C ALA A 176 7.63 8.38 13.35
N SER A 177 6.31 8.26 13.50
CA SER A 177 5.70 7.37 14.51
C SER A 177 6.01 5.91 14.23
N ALA A 178 5.90 5.47 12.97
CA ALA A 178 6.22 4.10 12.58
C ALA A 178 7.71 3.77 12.81
N ALA A 179 8.63 4.69 12.45
CA ALA A 179 10.06 4.53 12.72
C ALA A 179 10.37 4.46 14.23
N SER A 180 9.73 5.29 15.05
CA SER A 180 9.89 5.26 16.50
C SER A 180 9.38 3.95 17.11
N LEU A 181 8.23 3.44 16.65
CA LEU A 181 7.70 2.14 17.09
C LEU A 181 8.61 0.98 16.69
N LEU A 182 9.20 1.02 15.49
CA LEU A 182 10.20 0.03 15.08
C LEU A 182 11.44 0.10 15.97
N ASP A 183 11.96 1.29 16.27
CA ASP A 183 13.12 1.46 17.16
C ASP A 183 12.86 0.89 18.57
N GLN A 184 11.69 1.19 19.14
CA GLN A 184 11.28 0.63 20.44
C GLN A 184 11.17 -0.89 20.38
N SER A 185 10.52 -1.42 19.33
CA SER A 185 10.25 -2.86 19.20
C SER A 185 11.53 -3.66 18.94
N PHE A 186 12.45 -3.16 18.10
CA PHE A 186 13.77 -3.77 17.91
C PHE A 186 14.64 -3.66 19.17
N GLY A 187 14.49 -2.58 19.96
CA GLY A 187 15.15 -2.43 21.25
C GLY A 187 14.79 -3.54 22.25
N LEU A 188 13.54 -4.00 22.26
CA LEU A 188 13.10 -5.17 23.07
C LEU A 188 13.83 -6.46 22.68
N GLU A 189 14.30 -6.54 21.43
CA GLU A 189 15.05 -7.66 20.87
C GLU A 189 16.58 -7.42 20.92
N ASN A 190 17.04 -6.43 21.70
CA ASN A 190 18.44 -6.01 21.82
C ASN A 190 19.08 -5.59 20.50
N ILE A 191 18.28 -5.14 19.53
CA ILE A 191 18.75 -4.60 18.26
C ILE A 191 18.79 -3.07 18.38
N PRO A 192 19.93 -2.39 18.15
CA PRO A 192 20.05 -0.94 18.34
C PRO A 192 19.02 -0.13 17.54
N ALA A 193 18.54 0.98 18.10
CA ALA A 193 17.67 1.90 17.38
C ALA A 193 18.37 2.45 16.12
N ALA A 194 17.63 2.57 15.02
CA ALA A 194 18.11 3.22 13.80
C ALA A 194 18.17 4.75 13.96
N ASN A 195 17.37 5.32 14.86
CA ASN A 195 17.33 6.75 15.16
C ASN A 195 17.15 7.62 13.90
N ILE A 196 16.17 7.25 13.07
CA ILE A 196 15.88 8.01 11.85
C ILE A 196 15.48 9.42 12.22
N THR A 197 16.27 10.38 11.76
CA THR A 197 16.08 11.79 12.05
C THR A 197 14.97 12.39 11.21
N GLN A 198 14.41 13.50 11.72
CA GLN A 198 13.47 14.28 10.94
C GLN A 198 14.04 14.77 9.61
N TRP A 199 15.34 15.09 9.61
CA TRP A 199 16.02 15.57 8.43
C TRP A 199 16.11 14.48 7.34
N GLN A 200 16.46 13.24 7.71
CA GLN A 200 16.52 12.11 6.76
C GLN A 200 15.16 11.88 6.08
N LEU A 201 14.07 11.84 6.85
CA LEU A 201 12.72 11.71 6.29
C LEU A 201 12.37 12.88 5.37
N LYS A 202 12.66 14.12 5.77
CA LYS A 202 12.41 15.30 4.93
C LYS A 202 13.21 15.29 3.62
N GLN A 203 14.47 14.86 3.65
CA GLN A 203 15.27 14.71 2.42
C GLN A 203 14.69 13.64 1.50
N HIS A 204 14.28 12.50 2.05
CA HIS A 204 13.62 11.45 1.28
C HIS A 204 12.35 11.97 0.60
N TYR A 205 11.48 12.64 1.34
CA TYR A 205 10.28 13.25 0.77
C TYR A 205 10.55 14.33 -0.26
N LYS A 206 11.65 15.08 -0.14
CA LYS A 206 12.06 16.06 -1.15
C LYS A 206 12.43 15.36 -2.47
N VAL A 207 13.31 14.37 -2.42
CA VAL A 207 13.70 13.57 -3.60
C VAL A 207 12.48 12.95 -4.26
N TRP A 208 11.56 12.47 -3.44
CA TRP A 208 10.34 11.84 -3.92
C TRP A 208 9.36 12.84 -4.57
N ASN A 209 9.18 14.03 -4.00
CA ASN A 209 8.41 15.10 -4.62
C ASN A 209 9.01 15.54 -5.96
N ASP A 210 10.34 15.63 -6.05
CA ASP A 210 11.03 15.95 -7.29
C ASP A 210 10.77 14.87 -8.35
N LEU A 211 10.76 13.59 -7.96
CA LEU A 211 10.41 12.47 -8.83
C LEU A 211 8.96 12.56 -9.32
N ILE A 212 8.01 12.83 -8.43
CA ILE A 212 6.59 13.00 -8.78
C ILE A 212 6.41 14.14 -9.78
N ASN A 213 7.07 15.27 -9.55
CA ASN A 213 6.99 16.43 -10.43
C ASN A 213 7.58 16.11 -11.81
N LYS A 214 8.70 15.39 -11.86
CA LYS A 214 9.30 14.89 -13.10
C LYS A 214 8.32 13.98 -13.84
N THR A 215 7.75 12.99 -13.17
CA THR A 215 6.77 12.06 -13.75
C THR A 215 5.54 12.79 -14.29
N LYS A 216 5.01 13.78 -13.55
CA LYS A 216 3.89 14.61 -14.03
C LYS A 216 4.24 15.37 -15.30
N SER A 217 5.45 15.94 -15.37
CA SER A 217 5.93 16.64 -16.57
C SER A 217 6.07 15.69 -17.76
N GLU A 218 6.59 14.48 -17.55
CA GLU A 218 6.70 13.45 -18.60
C GLU A 218 5.31 13.07 -19.13
N ILE A 219 4.34 12.84 -18.25
CA ILE A 219 2.96 12.53 -18.63
C ILE A 219 2.31 13.66 -19.45
N LEU A 220 2.54 14.92 -19.08
CA LEU A 220 1.99 16.07 -19.81
C LEU A 220 2.59 16.18 -21.21
N ASN A 221 3.90 15.99 -21.36
CA ASN A 221 4.60 16.08 -22.64
C ASN A 221 4.26 14.95 -23.61
N HIS A 222 3.80 13.79 -23.12
CA HIS A 222 3.32 12.69 -23.96
C HIS A 222 1.85 12.83 -24.39
N LYS A 223 1.11 13.79 -23.84
CA LYS A 223 -0.28 14.09 -24.22
C LYS A 223 -0.41 15.25 -25.23
N SER A 224 0.68 15.96 -25.52
CA SER A 224 0.80 17.01 -26.54
C SER A 224 1.38 16.47 -27.84
#